data_AF-A0A640XTU3-F1
#
_entry.id   AF-A0A640XTU3-F1
#
_cell.length_a   1.000
_cell.length_b   1.000
_cell.length_c   1.000
_cell.angle_alpha   90.00
_cell.angle_beta   90.00
_cell.angle_gamma   90.00
#
_symmetry.space_group_name_H-M   'P 1'
#
loop_
_entity.id
_entity.type
_entity.pdbx_description
1 polymer ?
#
loop_
_entity_poly.entity_id
_entity_poly.type
_entity_poly.pdbx_seq_one_letter_code
_entity_poly.pdbx_strand_id
1 'polypeptide(L)'
;YEATIEPLAPVASVGSGDAFLAGFLAARRAGRPVEDCLARGVACGAESTQHFGAGTLDPSEVEKLVGRVRVERLASPLRAA
;
A
#
# COMPACT_ATOMS: atom_id res chain seq x y z
N TYR A 1 12.35 -0.96 -5.00
CA TYR A 1 11.63 0.13 -4.33
C TYR A 1 11.39 -0.29 -2.90
N GLU A 2 11.33 0.68 -2.00
CA GLU A 2 10.85 0.55 -0.64
C GLU A 2 9.66 1.49 -0.47
N ALA A 3 8.59 1.02 0.16
CA ALA A 3 7.38 1.79 0.41
C ALA A 3 7.03 1.70 1.90
N THR A 4 6.96 2.83 2.58
CA THR A 4 6.78 2.90 4.04
C THR A 4 5.67 3.87 4.42
N ILE A 5 5.00 3.55 5.52
CA ILE A 5 4.01 4.41 6.17
C ILE A 5 4.28 4.38 7.68
N GLU A 6 3.94 5.46 8.38
CA GLU A 6 3.95 5.43 9.85
C GLU A 6 3.05 4.30 10.37
N PRO A 7 3.51 3.53 11.37
CA PRO A 7 2.72 2.43 11.92
C PRO A 7 1.37 2.91 12.45
N LEU A 8 0.31 2.20 12.06
CA LEU A 8 -1.03 2.33 12.64
C LEU A 8 -1.21 1.25 13.71
N ALA A 9 -1.99 1.53 14.75
CA ALA A 9 -2.43 0.49 15.67
C ALA A 9 -3.51 -0.35 14.94
N PRO A 10 -3.28 -1.66 14.68
CA PRO A 10 -4.23 -2.46 13.92
C PRO A 10 -5.38 -2.98 14.79
N VAL A 11 -6.57 -3.04 14.22
CA VAL A 11 -7.74 -3.73 14.79
C VAL A 11 -7.69 -5.22 14.43
N ALA A 12 -7.43 -5.54 13.16
CA ALA A 12 -7.21 -6.91 12.68
C ALA A 12 -6.29 -6.90 11.45
N SER A 13 -5.34 -7.83 11.32
CA SER A 13 -4.38 -7.84 10.20
C SER A 13 -4.73 -8.80 9.06
N VAL A 14 -5.69 -9.69 9.27
CA VAL A 14 -6.09 -10.72 8.30
C VAL A 14 -6.63 -10.05 7.03
N GLY A 15 -6.09 -10.45 5.87
CA GLY A 15 -6.49 -9.91 4.57
C GLY A 15 -5.77 -8.62 4.14
N SER A 16 -4.88 -8.06 4.96
CA SER A 16 -4.11 -6.86 4.60
C SER A 16 -3.19 -7.06 3.39
N GLY A 17 -2.65 -8.26 3.20
CA GLY A 17 -1.90 -8.62 2.00
C GLY A 17 -2.76 -8.65 0.73
N ASP A 18 -3.98 -9.16 0.83
CA ASP A 18 -4.92 -9.19 -0.30
C ASP A 18 -5.40 -7.78 -0.64
N ALA A 19 -5.69 -6.95 0.37
CA ALA A 19 -6.02 -5.54 0.20
C ALA A 19 -4.86 -4.76 -0.45
N PHE A 20 -3.61 -5.03 -0.01
CA PHE A 20 -2.42 -4.46 -0.65
C PHE A 20 -2.34 -4.84 -2.13
N LEU A 21 -2.48 -6.14 -2.43
CA LEU A 21 -2.39 -6.63 -3.80
C LEU A 21 -3.50 -6.05 -4.68
N ALA A 22 -4.73 -5.99 -4.17
CA ALA A 22 -5.87 -5.41 -4.86
C ALA A 22 -5.64 -3.92 -5.19
N GLY A 23 -5.19 -3.13 -4.21
CA GLY A 23 -4.86 -1.71 -4.40
C GLY A 23 -3.75 -1.48 -5.42
N PHE A 24 -2.67 -2.29 -5.34
CA PHE A 24 -1.57 -2.24 -6.30
C PHE A 24 -2.03 -2.57 -7.72
N LEU A 25 -2.78 -3.66 -7.90
CA LEU A 25 -3.26 -4.10 -9.21
C LEU A 25 -4.27 -3.13 -9.82
N ALA A 26 -5.15 -2.54 -9.01
CA ALA A 26 -6.10 -1.53 -9.46
C ALA A 26 -5.36 -0.30 -10.04
N ALA A 27 -4.39 0.25 -9.31
CA ALA A 27 -3.56 1.35 -9.79
C ALA A 27 -2.75 0.96 -11.05
N ARG A 28 -2.20 -0.26 -11.08
CA ARG A 28 -1.43 -0.76 -12.22
C ARG A 28 -2.29 -0.92 -13.47
N ARG A 29 -3.53 -1.39 -13.32
CA ARG A 29 -4.52 -1.49 -14.41
C ARG A 29 -4.99 -0.12 -14.90
N ALA A 30 -5.01 0.87 -14.03
CA ALA A 30 -5.25 2.27 -14.38
C ALA A 30 -4.04 2.96 -15.05
N GLY A 31 -2.94 2.23 -15.31
CA GLY A 31 -1.75 2.76 -16.00
C GLY A 31 -0.91 3.71 -15.15
N ARG A 32 -1.04 3.66 -13.81
CA ARG A 32 -0.27 4.52 -12.90
C ARG A 32 1.22 4.12 -12.88
N PRO A 33 2.14 5.06 -12.59
CA PRO A 33 3.53 4.77 -12.25
C PRO A 33 3.65 3.74 -11.11
N VAL A 34 4.76 3.01 -11.06
CA VAL A 34 4.94 1.94 -10.06
C VAL A 34 4.98 2.50 -8.64
N GLU A 35 5.49 3.72 -8.47
CA GLU A 35 5.53 4.44 -7.20
C GLU A 35 4.11 4.66 -6.67
N ASP A 36 3.20 5.15 -7.52
CA ASP A 36 1.78 5.31 -7.19
C ASP A 36 1.10 3.97 -6.91
N CYS A 37 1.46 2.91 -7.65
CA CYS A 37 0.92 1.57 -7.40
C CYS A 37 1.31 1.05 -6.02
N LEU A 38 2.58 1.25 -5.62
CA LEU A 38 3.08 0.89 -4.30
C LEU A 38 2.42 1.72 -3.21
N ALA A 39 2.28 3.03 -3.40
CA ALA A 39 1.58 3.91 -2.46
C ALA A 39 0.12 3.47 -2.24
N ARG A 40 -0.59 3.16 -3.33
CA ARG A 40 -1.96 2.65 -3.28
C ARG A 40 -2.05 1.30 -2.57
N GLY A 41 -1.14 0.37 -2.88
CA GLY A 41 -1.10 -0.94 -2.22
C GLY A 41 -0.88 -0.81 -0.72
N VAL A 42 0.13 -0.05 -0.29
CA VAL A 42 0.41 0.15 1.15
C VAL A 42 -0.77 0.82 1.85
N ALA A 43 -1.39 1.83 1.23
CA ALA A 43 -2.56 2.49 1.79
C ALA A 43 -3.74 1.53 1.97
N CYS A 44 -4.07 0.72 0.96
CA CYS A 44 -5.13 -0.28 1.07
C CYS A 44 -4.82 -1.34 2.14
N GLY A 45 -3.59 -1.86 2.18
CA GLY A 45 -3.21 -2.84 3.19
C GLY A 45 -3.26 -2.26 4.61
N ALA A 46 -2.85 -1.00 4.79
CA ALA A 46 -2.89 -0.32 6.07
C ALA A 46 -4.33 -0.02 6.52
N GLU A 47 -5.15 0.51 5.63
CA GLU A 47 -6.54 0.87 5.91
C GLU A 47 -7.39 -0.36 6.24
N SER A 48 -7.17 -1.49 5.55
CA SER A 48 -7.89 -2.72 5.85
C SER A 48 -7.61 -3.22 7.27
N THR A 49 -6.47 -2.84 7.87
CA THR A 49 -6.19 -3.25 9.25
C THR A 49 -7.02 -2.53 10.30
N GLN A 50 -7.72 -1.46 9.91
CA GLN A 50 -8.48 -0.60 10.81
C GLN A 50 -9.92 -1.08 11.02
N HIS A 51 -10.29 -2.22 10.41
CA HIS A 51 -11.63 -2.81 10.46
C HIS A 51 -11.58 -4.25 10.96
N PHE A 52 -12.70 -4.73 11.51
CA PHE A 52 -12.87 -6.16 11.77
C PHE A 52 -13.26 -6.89 10.48
N GLY A 53 -12.53 -7.97 10.15
CA GLY A 53 -12.78 -8.80 8.98
C GLY A 53 -11.99 -8.36 7.74
N ALA A 54 -11.71 -9.31 6.85
CA ALA A 54 -10.94 -9.07 5.63
C ALA A 54 -11.78 -8.38 4.55
N GLY A 55 -11.14 -7.52 3.74
CA GLY A 55 -11.72 -6.99 2.49
C GLY A 55 -12.66 -5.80 2.62
N THR A 56 -12.80 -5.21 3.82
CA THR A 56 -13.51 -3.93 3.99
C THR A 56 -12.51 -2.80 3.93
N LEU A 57 -12.79 -1.79 3.09
CA LEU A 57 -11.99 -0.59 2.96
C LEU A 57 -12.87 0.66 2.88
N ASP A 58 -12.46 1.75 3.51
CA ASP A 58 -13.00 3.09 3.25
C ASP A 58 -12.16 3.78 2.16
N PRO A 59 -12.71 4.02 0.95
CA PRO A 59 -11.97 4.66 -0.13
C PRO A 59 -11.41 6.04 0.25
N SER A 60 -12.12 6.79 1.09
CA SER A 60 -11.69 8.13 1.50
C SER A 60 -10.49 8.08 2.46
N GLU A 61 -10.43 7.08 3.34
CA GLU A 61 -9.28 6.84 4.21
C GLU A 61 -8.08 6.32 3.42
N VAL A 62 -8.32 5.47 2.42
CA VAL A 62 -7.26 5.03 1.50
C VAL A 62 -6.61 6.24 0.81
N GLU A 63 -7.38 7.19 0.27
CA GLU A 63 -6.79 8.38 -0.37
C GLU A 63 -5.97 9.24 0.60
N LYS A 64 -6.42 9.39 1.87
CA LYS A 64 -5.64 10.07 2.90
C LYS A 64 -4.32 9.35 3.20
N LEU A 65 -4.36 8.02 3.27
CA LEU A 65 -3.19 7.19 3.56
C LEU A 65 -2.20 7.16 2.39
N VAL A 66 -2.67 7.20 1.14
CA VAL A 66 -1.78 7.31 -0.04
C VAL A 66 -0.83 8.51 0.11
N GLY A 67 -1.35 9.67 0.55
CA GLY A 67 -0.53 10.87 0.78
C GLY A 67 0.49 10.75 1.91
N ARG A 68 0.41 9.70 2.75
CA ARG A 68 1.32 9.40 3.86
C ARG A 68 2.35 8.33 3.53
N VAL A 69 2.21 7.63 2.39
CA VAL A 69 3.17 6.60 1.98
C VAL A 69 4.38 7.26 1.31
N ARG A 70 5.57 6.94 1.81
CA ARG A 70 6.84 7.31 1.18
C ARG A 70 7.30 6.17 0.30
N VAL A 71 7.67 6.45 -0.95
CA VAL A 71 8.18 5.45 -1.89
C VAL A 71 9.53 5.87 -2.40
N GLU A 72 10.53 5.01 -2.20
CA GLU A 72 11.91 5.26 -2.57
C GLU A 72 12.42 4.17 -3.53
N ARG A 73 13.15 4.57 -4.57
CA ARG A 73 13.79 3.61 -5.47
C ARG A 73 15.11 3.15 -4.87
N LEU A 74 15.15 1.90 -4.40
CA LEU A 74 16.38 1.27 -3.94
C LEU A 74 17.37 1.08 -5.10
N ALA A 75 18.65 1.35 -4.84
CA ALA A 75 19.74 1.02 -5.74
C ALA A 75 19.83 -0.50 -5.90
N SER A 76 20.09 -0.97 -7.13
CA SER A 76 20.31 -2.40 -7.37
C SER A 76 21.66 -2.79 -6.76
N PRO A 77 21.71 -3.79 -5.86
CA PRO A 77 22.99 -4.29 -5.33
C PRO A 77 23.88 -4.90 -6.43
N LEU A 78 23.30 -5.29 -7.58
CA LEU A 78 24.02 -5.93 -8.70
C LEU A 78 24.84 -4.97 -9.58
N ARG A 79 24.77 -3.65 -9.37
CA ARG A 79 25.55 -2.67 -10.16
C ARG A 79 26.81 -2.15 -9.45
N ALA A 80 27.14 -2.71 -8.28
CA ALA A 80 28.26 -2.28 -7.45
C ALA A 80 29.51 -3.20 -7.56
N ALA A 81 29.63 -4.00 -8.63
CA ALA A 81 30.77 -4.88 -8.90
C ALA A 81 31.34 -4.61 -10.30
#